data_AF-A0A3D3FMV3-F1
#
_entry.id   AF-A0A3D3FMV3-F1
#
_cell.length_a   1.000
_cell.length_b   1.000
_cell.length_c   1.000
_cell.angle_alpha   90.00
_cell.angle_beta   90.00
_cell.angle_gamma   90.00
#
_symmetry.space_group_name_H-M   'P 1'
#
loop_
_entity.id
_entity.type
_entity.pdbx_description
1 polymer ?
#
loop_
_entity_poly.entity_id
_entity_poly.type
_entity_poly.pdbx_seq_one_letter_code
_entity_poly.pdbx_strand_id
1 'polypeptide(L)'
;MRSSGNSAWVRERPSRQWRNIPGTAPAPVSSAARIGRRLRWRTAPRSGSSSPPPAAEGVMMGQAILDEEERERYSRQTMLPAWGEEGQLRLKRSVVFVAGLGGLGGPVCLYLAAAGVGTLILCDDGLVEISNLNRQLLYDEADLGKPKTAAAARKLRGLNPRTETVERRVRLREGSVAGIASDADILVDCLDNYQARQVLNAHAVRAGLPLLHGGVLGAGGQFAFLFPPLTPCLHCIFPDDAAERSAPLPAVGPAAGMVASVQALAALRYLVFGEPTMPNLFWRTDGWNPQAEALEIQRDERCPVCGRIS
;
A
#
# COMPACT_ATOMS: atom_id res chain seq x y z
N MET A 1 25.72 -9.19 51.03
CA MET A 1 24.74 -10.27 51.29
C MET A 1 23.55 -10.02 50.36
N ARG A 2 23.47 -10.65 49.17
CA ARG A 2 22.67 -11.87 48.86
C ARG A 2 21.28 -11.86 49.52
N SER A 3 20.23 -11.69 48.69
CA SER A 3 19.15 -12.66 48.39
C SER A 3 17.98 -12.52 49.38
N SER A 4 16.69 -12.62 49.07
CA SER A 4 15.90 -13.12 47.93
C SER A 4 14.43 -12.91 48.34
N GLY A 5 13.52 -12.53 47.43
CA GLY A 5 12.37 -13.40 47.15
C GLY A 5 10.98 -12.75 47.34
N ASN A 6 10.31 -12.53 46.19
CA ASN A 6 8.88 -12.68 45.90
C ASN A 6 7.81 -12.49 46.99
N SER A 7 6.80 -11.65 46.72
CA SER A 7 5.50 -12.13 46.20
C SER A 7 4.47 -11.00 45.95
N ALA A 8 3.82 -11.12 44.78
CA ALA A 8 2.44 -10.77 44.42
C ALA A 8 1.84 -9.39 44.82
N TRP A 9 1.40 -8.64 43.81
CA TRP A 9 0.05 -8.08 43.61
C TRP A 9 0.12 -6.83 42.72
N VAL A 10 0.11 -6.99 41.40
CA VAL A 10 -0.44 -5.94 40.50
C VAL A 10 -1.17 -6.65 39.35
N ARG A 11 -2.44 -6.96 39.58
CA ARG A 11 -3.42 -7.05 38.49
C ARG A 11 -3.90 -5.62 38.22
N GLU A 12 -3.24 -4.90 37.33
CA GLU A 12 -3.84 -3.71 36.72
C GLU A 12 -3.90 -3.86 35.20
N ARG A 13 -5.11 -3.62 34.71
CA ARG A 13 -5.62 -3.91 33.37
C ARG A 13 -5.03 -2.89 32.37
N PRO A 14 -4.71 -3.28 31.12
CA PRO A 14 -4.49 -2.28 30.07
C PRO A 14 -5.79 -1.50 29.83
N SER A 15 -5.63 -0.19 29.68
CA SER A 15 -6.68 0.83 29.63
C SER A 15 -7.77 0.54 28.59
N ARG A 16 -9.02 0.59 29.05
CA ARG A 16 -10.27 0.39 28.29
C ARG A 16 -10.69 1.62 27.46
N GLN A 17 -9.78 2.30 26.76
CA GLN A 17 -10.16 3.53 26.03
C GLN A 17 -10.65 3.32 24.59
N TRP A 18 -10.47 2.12 24.00
CA TRP A 18 -10.86 1.85 22.61
C TRP A 18 -12.27 1.27 22.42
N ARG A 19 -13.00 0.93 23.49
CA ARG A 19 -14.32 0.27 23.39
C ARG A 19 -15.51 1.21 23.19
N ASN A 20 -15.33 2.52 23.38
CA ASN A 20 -16.44 3.47 23.48
C ASN A 20 -16.41 4.58 22.42
N ILE A 21 -15.75 4.38 21.28
CA ILE A 21 -15.92 5.28 20.13
C ILE A 21 -17.11 4.72 19.29
N PRO A 22 -18.23 5.45 19.17
CA PRO A 22 -19.36 5.00 18.35
C PRO A 22 -18.89 4.76 16.90
N GLY A 23 -19.05 3.54 16.39
CA GLY A 23 -18.63 3.15 15.04
C GLY A 23 -17.22 2.55 14.90
N THR A 24 -16.54 2.20 16.00
CA THR A 24 -15.28 1.41 16.00
C THR A 24 -15.43 -0.01 16.55
N ALA A 25 -16.61 -0.39 17.02
CA ALA A 25 -16.96 -1.79 17.18
C ALA A 25 -17.45 -2.31 15.82
N PRO A 26 -16.96 -3.46 15.31
CA PRO A 26 -17.69 -4.13 14.26
C PRO A 26 -19.13 -4.34 14.75
N ALA A 27 -20.11 -4.18 13.87
CA ALA A 27 -21.44 -4.75 14.11
C ALA A 27 -21.25 -6.20 14.58
N PRO A 28 -22.05 -6.71 15.54
CA PRO A 28 -21.94 -8.10 15.95
C PRO A 28 -21.99 -8.95 14.68
N VAL A 29 -20.88 -9.62 14.38
CA VAL A 29 -20.76 -10.51 13.24
C VAL A 29 -21.83 -11.57 13.45
N SER A 30 -22.95 -11.46 12.73
CA SER A 30 -23.90 -12.54 12.63
C SER A 30 -23.17 -13.69 11.95
N SER A 31 -22.71 -14.63 12.77
CA SER A 31 -22.28 -15.99 12.42
C SER A 31 -21.73 -16.19 11.00
N ALA A 32 -20.40 -16.10 10.84
CA ALA A 32 -19.58 -17.10 10.11
C ALA A 32 -18.17 -16.64 9.66
N ALA A 33 -17.61 -15.50 10.10
CA ALA A 33 -16.19 -15.21 9.89
C ALA A 33 -15.36 -15.63 11.11
N ARG A 34 -14.67 -16.78 11.04
CA ARG A 34 -13.72 -17.23 12.08
C ARG A 34 -12.45 -16.37 12.02
N ILE A 35 -12.38 -15.34 12.86
CA ILE A 35 -11.16 -14.56 13.09
C ILE A 35 -10.17 -15.43 13.89
N GLY A 36 -9.12 -15.90 13.21
CA GLY A 36 -8.07 -16.77 13.74
C GLY A 36 -6.98 -16.04 14.55
N ARG A 37 -6.24 -16.81 15.34
CA ARG A 37 -5.29 -16.44 16.42
C ARG A 37 -4.24 -15.37 16.05
N ARG A 38 -3.79 -14.60 17.07
CA ARG A 38 -2.56 -13.78 17.02
C ARG A 38 -1.35 -14.62 16.63
N LEU A 39 -0.78 -14.40 15.44
CA LEU A 39 0.50 -14.97 15.02
C LEU A 39 1.64 -14.05 15.44
N ARG A 40 2.68 -14.61 16.08
CA ARG A 40 3.99 -13.97 16.20
C ARG A 40 4.75 -14.21 14.91
N TRP A 41 5.38 -13.16 14.37
CA TRP A 41 6.26 -13.21 13.20
C TRP A 41 7.29 -14.33 13.38
N ARG A 42 7.14 -15.42 12.63
CA ARG A 42 8.23 -16.35 12.37
C ARG A 42 8.91 -15.85 11.11
N THR A 43 10.22 -15.62 11.17
CA THR A 43 11.04 -15.47 9.97
C THR A 43 10.79 -16.68 9.07
N ALA A 44 10.31 -16.45 7.85
CA ALA A 44 10.08 -17.53 6.90
C ALA A 44 11.40 -18.28 6.66
N PRO A 45 11.41 -19.63 6.65
CA PRO A 45 12.58 -20.36 6.22
C PRO A 45 12.87 -20.06 4.74
N ARG A 46 14.12 -19.74 4.44
CA ARG A 46 14.63 -19.70 3.06
C ARG A 46 14.67 -21.14 2.53
N SER A 47 13.68 -21.57 1.77
CA SER A 47 13.84 -22.61 0.75
C SER A 47 12.55 -22.73 -0.07
N GLY A 48 12.73 -22.64 -1.39
CA GLY A 48 11.65 -22.73 -2.37
C GLY A 48 12.01 -21.87 -3.57
N SER A 49 12.69 -22.45 -4.54
CA SER A 49 12.82 -21.88 -5.88
C SER A 49 11.43 -21.82 -6.51
N SER A 50 10.72 -20.71 -6.32
CA SER A 50 9.58 -20.36 -7.15
C SER A 50 10.14 -19.88 -8.48
N SER A 51 9.92 -20.65 -9.54
CA SER A 51 10.14 -20.17 -10.90
C SER A 51 9.32 -18.89 -11.09
N PRO A 52 9.89 -17.84 -11.72
CA PRO A 52 9.18 -16.60 -11.98
C PRO A 52 7.96 -16.87 -12.88
N PRO A 53 6.91 -16.00 -12.83
CA PRO A 53 5.77 -16.12 -13.73
C PRO A 53 6.27 -16.09 -15.19
N PRO A 54 5.59 -16.82 -16.11
CA PRO A 54 6.01 -16.86 -17.50
C PRO A 54 5.99 -15.45 -18.09
N ALA A 55 7.11 -15.05 -18.67
CA ALA A 55 7.17 -13.83 -19.47
C ALA A 55 6.15 -13.97 -20.61
N ALA A 56 5.25 -13.00 -20.74
CA ALA A 56 4.37 -12.91 -21.89
C ALA A 56 5.25 -12.91 -23.16
N GLU A 57 5.04 -13.88 -24.04
CA GLU A 57 5.80 -14.03 -25.27
C GLU A 57 5.54 -12.85 -26.21
N GLY A 58 6.61 -12.17 -26.62
CA GLY A 58 6.69 -11.50 -27.93
C GLY A 58 6.51 -9.98 -27.96
N VAL A 59 7.55 -9.23 -27.57
CA VAL A 59 8.12 -8.10 -28.34
C VAL A 59 9.60 -8.01 -27.94
N MET A 60 10.54 -8.10 -28.90
CA MET A 60 11.95 -7.75 -28.63
C MET A 60 12.08 -6.23 -28.46
N MET A 61 11.70 -5.74 -27.29
CA MET A 61 12.08 -4.43 -26.78
C MET A 61 13.60 -4.45 -26.53
N GLY A 62 14.33 -3.48 -27.08
CA GLY A 62 15.78 -3.35 -26.86
C GLY A 62 16.09 -3.52 -25.37
N GLN A 63 17.07 -4.37 -25.05
CA GLN A 63 17.38 -4.71 -23.66
C GLN A 63 17.65 -3.43 -22.88
N ALA A 64 16.74 -3.05 -21.98
CA ALA A 64 17.00 -1.97 -21.06
C ALA A 64 18.28 -2.32 -20.29
N ILE A 65 19.27 -1.44 -20.37
CA ILE A 65 20.51 -1.50 -19.59
C ILE A 65 20.50 -0.36 -18.57
N LEU A 66 21.23 -0.53 -17.46
CA LEU A 66 21.54 0.58 -16.58
C LEU A 66 22.73 1.34 -17.15
N ASP A 67 22.64 2.67 -17.18
CA ASP A 67 23.82 3.50 -17.40
C ASP A 67 24.68 3.58 -16.11
N GLU A 68 25.84 4.25 -16.19
CA GLU A 68 26.77 4.32 -15.05
C GLU A 68 26.19 5.11 -13.87
N GLU A 69 25.44 6.19 -14.16
CA GLU A 69 24.79 6.99 -13.12
C GLU A 69 23.69 6.18 -12.42
N GLU A 70 22.93 5.39 -13.17
CA GLU A 70 21.93 4.48 -12.62
C GLU A 70 22.57 3.39 -11.75
N ARG A 71 23.70 2.81 -12.17
CA ARG A 71 24.44 1.83 -11.35
C ARG A 71 24.92 2.44 -10.03
N GLU A 72 25.46 3.65 -10.07
CA GLU A 72 25.89 4.37 -8.86
C GLU A 72 24.70 4.70 -7.95
N ARG A 73 23.64 5.29 -8.51
CA ARG A 73 22.43 5.70 -7.79
C ARG A 73 21.74 4.53 -7.10
N TYR A 74 21.61 3.39 -7.78
CA TYR A 74 20.91 2.21 -7.26
C TYR A 74 21.84 1.18 -6.61
N SER A 75 23.12 1.50 -6.43
CA SER A 75 24.14 0.60 -5.88
C SER A 75 23.72 -0.08 -4.56
N ARG A 76 23.05 0.66 -3.66
CA ARG A 76 22.56 0.10 -2.39
C ARG A 76 21.51 -0.99 -2.56
N GLN A 77 20.72 -0.94 -3.62
CA GLN A 77 19.69 -1.92 -3.95
C GLN A 77 20.31 -3.10 -4.70
N THR A 78 21.15 -2.83 -5.71
CA THR A 78 21.76 -3.86 -6.56
C THR A 78 22.79 -4.72 -5.83
N MET A 79 23.37 -4.23 -4.72
CA MET A 79 24.20 -5.04 -3.81
C MET A 79 23.43 -6.17 -3.11
N LEU A 80 22.10 -6.13 -3.06
CA LEU A 80 21.32 -7.21 -2.46
C LEU A 80 21.36 -8.45 -3.38
N PRO A 81 21.81 -9.63 -2.91
CA PRO A 81 22.04 -10.78 -3.80
C PRO A 81 20.82 -11.25 -4.60
N ALA A 82 19.61 -11.13 -4.04
CA ALA A 82 18.38 -11.52 -4.73
C ALA A 82 17.87 -10.42 -5.69
N TRP A 83 18.29 -9.17 -5.48
CA TRP A 83 17.86 -8.02 -6.28
C TRP A 83 18.75 -7.87 -7.52
N GLY A 84 20.06 -7.67 -7.33
CA GLY A 84 21.02 -7.54 -8.42
C GLY A 84 20.68 -6.46 -9.45
N GLU A 85 21.38 -6.49 -10.58
CA GLU A 85 21.08 -5.59 -11.71
C GLU A 85 19.74 -5.96 -12.39
N GLU A 86 19.42 -7.24 -12.49
CA GLU A 86 18.18 -7.73 -13.09
C GLU A 86 16.93 -7.22 -12.35
N GLY A 87 16.92 -7.26 -11.01
CA GLY A 87 15.82 -6.71 -10.21
C GLY A 87 15.64 -5.21 -10.44
N GLN A 88 16.75 -4.47 -10.61
CA GLN A 88 16.70 -3.05 -10.91
C GLN A 88 16.17 -2.78 -12.33
N LEU A 89 16.52 -3.61 -13.30
CA LEU A 89 15.98 -3.53 -14.66
C LEU A 89 14.48 -3.84 -14.71
N ARG A 90 13.99 -4.74 -13.86
CA ARG A 90 12.54 -4.97 -13.68
C ARG A 90 11.86 -3.71 -13.20
N LEU A 91 12.36 -3.08 -12.13
CA LEU A 91 11.81 -1.81 -11.63
C LEU A 91 11.79 -0.72 -12.69
N LYS A 92 12.90 -0.57 -13.44
CA LYS A 92 13.03 0.41 -14.52
C LYS A 92 11.98 0.22 -15.63
N ARG A 93 11.47 -1.01 -15.82
CA ARG A 93 10.40 -1.33 -16.79
C ARG A 93 9.00 -1.24 -16.19
N SER A 94 8.89 -1.18 -14.87
CA SER A 94 7.60 -1.25 -14.19
C SER A 94 6.83 0.07 -14.20
N VAL A 95 5.52 -0.06 -14.23
CA VAL A 95 4.54 1.03 -14.15
C VAL A 95 3.69 0.84 -12.89
N VAL A 96 3.69 1.84 -12.01
CA VAL A 96 2.89 1.82 -10.78
C VAL A 96 1.82 2.89 -10.82
N PHE A 97 0.56 2.50 -10.64
CA PHE A 97 -0.55 3.44 -10.48
C PHE A 97 -0.78 3.75 -9.00
N VAL A 98 -0.70 5.03 -8.63
CA VAL A 98 -0.91 5.49 -7.25
C VAL A 98 -2.20 6.32 -7.19
N ALA A 99 -3.18 5.81 -6.45
CA ALA A 99 -4.47 6.46 -6.26
C ALA A 99 -4.47 7.26 -4.95
N GLY A 100 -4.58 8.58 -5.06
CA GLY A 100 -4.47 9.51 -3.94
C GLY A 100 -3.01 9.89 -3.67
N LEU A 101 -2.73 11.20 -3.68
CA LEU A 101 -1.40 11.78 -3.47
C LEU A 101 -1.36 12.56 -2.15
N GLY A 102 -2.07 12.05 -1.14
CA GLY A 102 -2.14 12.61 0.20
C GLY A 102 -0.99 12.16 1.11
N GLY A 103 -1.28 11.99 2.40
CA GLY A 103 -0.27 11.64 3.41
C GLY A 103 0.35 10.26 3.21
N LEU A 104 -0.37 9.34 2.55
CA LEU A 104 0.13 8.02 2.15
C LEU A 104 0.84 8.06 0.80
N GLY A 105 0.13 8.53 -0.24
CA GLY A 105 0.61 8.45 -1.62
C GLY A 105 1.85 9.27 -1.89
N GLY A 106 2.01 10.42 -1.22
CA GLY A 106 3.20 11.25 -1.35
C GLY A 106 4.49 10.49 -0.99
N PRO A 107 4.61 9.99 0.25
CA PRO A 107 5.74 9.16 0.65
C PRO A 107 5.89 7.86 -0.17
N VAL A 108 4.80 7.19 -0.57
CA VAL A 108 4.89 6.04 -1.50
C VAL A 108 5.61 6.44 -2.79
N CYS A 109 5.18 7.53 -3.44
CA CYS A 109 5.77 7.98 -4.69
C CYS A 109 7.25 8.35 -4.51
N LEU A 110 7.62 9.00 -3.41
CA LEU A 110 9.01 9.33 -3.09
C LEU A 110 9.89 8.08 -3.02
N TYR A 111 9.44 7.04 -2.30
CA TYR A 111 10.19 5.79 -2.20
C TYR A 111 10.29 5.06 -3.53
N LEU A 112 9.20 4.97 -4.30
CA LEU A 112 9.19 4.27 -5.59
C LEU A 112 10.04 4.99 -6.64
N ALA A 113 9.96 6.31 -6.72
CA ALA A 113 10.81 7.10 -7.61
C ALA A 113 12.29 6.97 -7.21
N ALA A 114 12.62 7.10 -5.92
CA ALA A 114 14.00 6.91 -5.44
C ALA A 114 14.53 5.49 -5.69
N ALA A 115 13.65 4.48 -5.66
CA ALA A 115 13.98 3.10 -5.99
C ALA A 115 14.17 2.85 -7.49
N GLY A 116 13.84 3.80 -8.36
CA GLY A 116 14.01 3.66 -9.79
C GLY A 116 12.89 2.87 -10.48
N VAL A 117 11.66 2.93 -9.96
CA VAL A 117 10.48 2.53 -10.74
C VAL A 117 10.42 3.36 -12.02
N GLY A 118 10.19 2.71 -13.16
CA GLY A 118 10.20 3.32 -14.48
C GLY A 118 9.17 4.42 -14.65
N THR A 119 7.91 4.11 -14.37
CA THR A 119 6.80 5.05 -14.53
C THR A 119 5.88 5.06 -13.32
N LEU A 120 5.54 6.26 -12.84
CA LEU A 120 4.52 6.47 -11.82
C LEU A 120 3.31 7.18 -12.43
N ILE A 121 2.16 6.52 -12.44
CA ILE A 121 0.88 7.15 -12.80
C ILE A 121 0.28 7.75 -11.53
N LEU A 122 0.18 9.08 -11.50
CA LEU A 122 -0.20 9.88 -10.33
C LEU A 122 -1.67 10.29 -10.45
N CYS A 123 -2.55 9.69 -9.65
CA CYS A 123 -3.99 9.96 -9.70
C CYS A 123 -4.51 10.68 -8.46
N ASP A 124 -4.92 11.94 -8.60
CA ASP A 124 -5.56 12.74 -7.55
C ASP A 124 -6.32 13.93 -8.18
N ASP A 125 -7.48 14.32 -7.66
CA ASP A 125 -8.25 15.46 -8.17
C ASP A 125 -8.06 16.76 -7.35
N GLY A 126 -7.44 16.65 -6.18
CA GLY A 126 -7.30 17.71 -5.19
C GLY A 126 -6.22 18.76 -5.51
N LEU A 127 -6.30 19.86 -4.75
CA LEU A 127 -5.29 20.90 -4.70
C LEU A 127 -4.48 20.76 -3.40
N VAL A 128 -3.27 21.32 -3.38
CA VAL A 128 -2.49 21.42 -2.15
C VAL A 128 -3.07 22.52 -1.26
N GLU A 129 -3.41 22.18 -0.02
CA GLU A 129 -3.96 23.09 0.97
C GLU A 129 -3.06 23.20 2.21
N ILE A 130 -3.15 24.31 2.95
CA ILE A 130 -2.36 24.50 4.17
C ILE A 130 -2.58 23.40 5.21
N SER A 131 -3.83 22.92 5.33
CA SER A 131 -4.24 21.82 6.20
C SER A 131 -3.58 20.47 5.86
N ASN A 132 -2.94 20.37 4.70
CA ASN A 132 -2.29 19.17 4.19
C ASN A 132 -0.82 19.09 4.64
N LEU A 133 -0.15 20.24 4.84
CA LEU A 133 1.30 20.31 5.02
C LEU A 133 1.81 19.68 6.32
N ASN A 134 0.94 19.42 7.30
CA ASN A 134 1.29 18.67 8.52
C ASN A 134 1.62 17.18 8.28
N ARG A 135 1.24 16.61 7.13
CA ARG A 135 1.41 15.16 6.84
C ARG A 135 1.71 14.81 5.39
N GLN A 136 1.49 15.73 4.45
CA GLN A 136 1.73 15.49 3.03
C GLN A 136 3.12 16.01 2.64
N LEU A 137 4.15 15.27 3.06
CA LEU A 137 5.57 15.68 2.97
C LEU A 137 6.10 15.84 1.54
N LEU A 138 5.32 15.41 0.53
CA LEU A 138 5.65 15.65 -0.87
C LEU A 138 5.43 17.13 -1.27
N TYR A 139 4.69 17.92 -0.50
CA TYR A 139 4.37 19.32 -0.84
C TYR A 139 5.01 20.30 0.15
N ASP A 140 5.17 21.55 -0.29
CA ASP A 140 5.60 22.67 0.56
C ASP A 140 4.68 23.89 0.34
N GLU A 141 4.97 25.00 1.03
CA GLU A 141 4.15 26.22 0.91
C GLU A 141 4.14 26.81 -0.51
N ALA A 142 5.19 26.58 -1.30
CA ALA A 142 5.23 27.03 -2.69
C ALA A 142 4.26 26.24 -3.59
N ASP A 143 3.68 25.15 -3.09
CA ASP A 143 2.68 24.33 -3.80
C ASP A 143 1.23 24.70 -3.53
N LEU A 144 0.96 25.59 -2.56
CA LEU A 144 -0.41 25.94 -2.18
C LEU A 144 -1.26 26.37 -3.40
N GLY A 145 -2.45 25.80 -3.50
CA GLY A 145 -3.39 26.03 -4.60
C GLY A 145 -3.07 25.30 -5.91
N LYS A 146 -1.92 24.63 -6.03
CA LYS A 146 -1.58 23.85 -7.23
C LYS A 146 -2.23 22.47 -7.20
N PRO A 147 -2.53 21.87 -8.37
CA PRO A 147 -2.95 20.47 -8.43
C PRO A 147 -1.90 19.55 -7.81
N LYS A 148 -2.35 18.60 -6.99
CA LYS A 148 -1.46 17.63 -6.34
C LYS A 148 -0.65 16.82 -7.33
N THR A 149 -1.26 16.39 -8.44
CA THR A 149 -0.57 15.65 -9.52
C THR A 149 0.62 16.44 -10.08
N ALA A 150 0.41 17.74 -10.35
CA ALA A 150 1.42 18.59 -10.97
C ALA A 150 2.56 18.93 -10.00
N ALA A 151 2.21 19.22 -8.75
CA ALA A 151 3.20 19.44 -7.69
C ALA A 151 4.03 18.17 -7.44
N ALA A 152 3.38 17.01 -7.35
CA ALA A 152 4.03 15.71 -7.18
C ALA A 152 4.97 15.38 -8.35
N ALA A 153 4.50 15.48 -9.59
CA ALA A 153 5.30 15.21 -10.78
C ALA A 153 6.57 16.08 -10.83
N ARG A 154 6.44 17.38 -10.53
CA ARG A 154 7.59 18.30 -10.46
C ARG A 154 8.61 17.87 -9.40
N LYS A 155 8.15 17.50 -8.20
CA LYS A 155 9.03 17.09 -7.09
C LYS A 155 9.72 15.76 -7.38
N LEU A 156 8.97 14.79 -7.90
CA LEU A 156 9.48 13.45 -8.24
C LEU A 156 10.52 13.52 -9.37
N ARG A 157 10.29 14.36 -10.38
CA ARG A 157 11.29 14.63 -11.43
C ARG A 157 12.57 15.25 -10.88
N GLY A 158 12.45 16.13 -9.89
CA GLY A 158 13.60 16.70 -9.17
C GLY A 158 14.34 15.67 -8.31
N LEU A 159 13.64 14.68 -7.75
CA LEU A 159 14.21 13.59 -6.96
C LEU A 159 14.93 12.56 -7.83
N ASN A 160 14.25 12.07 -8.87
CA ASN A 160 14.79 11.11 -9.82
C ASN A 160 14.27 11.40 -11.23
N PRO A 161 15.07 12.03 -12.11
CA PRO A 161 14.67 12.35 -13.47
C PRO A 161 14.53 11.11 -14.37
N ARG A 162 14.98 9.93 -13.91
CA ARG A 162 14.86 8.65 -14.65
C ARG A 162 13.50 7.99 -14.46
N THR A 163 12.70 8.43 -13.49
CA THR A 163 11.31 7.98 -13.29
C THR A 163 10.36 8.91 -14.05
N GLU A 164 9.65 8.35 -15.03
CA GLU A 164 8.57 9.04 -15.72
C GLU A 164 7.38 9.24 -14.78
N THR A 165 6.70 10.39 -14.90
CA THR A 165 5.49 10.69 -14.15
C THR A 165 4.36 11.02 -15.11
N VAL A 166 3.25 10.30 -14.98
CA VAL A 166 2.05 10.50 -15.80
C VAL A 166 0.94 11.05 -14.91
N GLU A 167 0.52 12.28 -15.18
CA GLU A 167 -0.51 12.92 -14.38
C GLU A 167 -1.93 12.51 -14.81
N ARG A 168 -2.73 12.07 -13.85
CA ARG A 168 -4.16 11.76 -14.03
C ARG A 168 -4.97 12.54 -13.00
N ARG A 169 -5.28 13.80 -13.32
CA ARG A 169 -6.10 14.65 -12.44
C ARG A 169 -7.57 14.29 -12.52
N VAL A 170 -7.95 13.15 -11.93
CA VAL A 170 -9.27 12.55 -12.05
C VAL A 170 -9.73 12.05 -10.70
N ARG A 171 -11.00 12.30 -10.38
CA ARG A 171 -11.65 11.69 -9.22
C ARG A 171 -12.09 10.28 -9.59
N LEU A 172 -11.67 9.29 -8.81
CA LEU A 172 -12.07 7.91 -9.07
C LEU A 172 -13.56 7.71 -8.85
N ARG A 173 -14.22 7.21 -9.89
CA ARG A 173 -15.63 6.81 -9.93
C ARG A 173 -15.75 5.55 -10.76
N GLU A 174 -16.90 4.90 -10.70
CA GLU A 174 -17.15 3.74 -11.54
C GLU A 174 -16.87 4.06 -13.01
N GLY A 175 -16.15 3.15 -13.70
CA GLY A 175 -15.71 3.33 -15.08
C GLY A 175 -14.49 4.24 -15.30
N SER A 176 -14.08 5.06 -14.34
CA SER A 176 -13.01 6.05 -14.56
C SER A 176 -11.60 5.45 -14.58
N VAL A 177 -11.40 4.26 -13.98
CA VAL A 177 -10.06 3.69 -13.74
C VAL A 177 -9.49 3.01 -14.99
N ALA A 178 -10.34 2.36 -15.80
CA ALA A 178 -9.89 1.47 -16.88
C ALA A 178 -9.00 2.16 -17.92
N GLY A 179 -9.32 3.39 -18.31
CA GLY A 179 -8.54 4.15 -19.27
C GLY A 179 -7.32 4.88 -18.70
N ILE A 180 -7.19 4.97 -17.37
CA ILE A 180 -6.10 5.73 -16.73
C ILE A 180 -5.05 4.84 -16.05
N ALA A 181 -5.35 3.55 -15.87
CA ALA A 181 -4.48 2.57 -15.22
C ALA A 181 -4.13 1.38 -16.14
N SER A 182 -4.38 1.47 -17.45
CA SER A 182 -4.29 0.35 -18.39
C SER A 182 -2.92 -0.32 -18.46
N ASP A 183 -1.85 0.45 -18.27
CA ASP A 183 -0.48 -0.02 -18.43
C ASP A 183 0.18 -0.34 -17.08
N ALA A 184 -0.57 -0.31 -15.98
CA ALA A 184 -0.02 -0.50 -14.64
C ALA A 184 0.21 -1.98 -14.33
N ASP A 185 1.38 -2.31 -13.77
CA ASP A 185 1.70 -3.64 -13.25
C ASP A 185 1.10 -3.87 -11.85
N ILE A 186 0.92 -2.79 -11.09
CA ILE A 186 0.41 -2.82 -9.73
C ILE A 186 -0.28 -1.50 -9.36
N LEU A 187 -1.36 -1.61 -8.58
CA LEU A 187 -2.13 -0.48 -8.09
C LEU A 187 -1.84 -0.25 -6.60
N VAL A 188 -1.69 1.01 -6.20
CA VAL A 188 -1.51 1.40 -4.79
C VAL A 188 -2.68 2.26 -4.35
N ASP A 189 -3.44 1.77 -3.38
CA ASP A 189 -4.55 2.49 -2.77
C ASP A 189 -4.05 3.35 -1.60
N CYS A 190 -3.99 4.66 -1.86
CA CYS A 190 -3.67 5.71 -0.90
C CYS A 190 -4.83 6.70 -0.72
N LEU A 191 -6.06 6.26 -1.04
CA LEU A 191 -7.28 7.08 -0.97
C LEU A 191 -7.73 7.26 0.48
N ASP A 192 -8.59 8.22 0.76
CA ASP A 192 -9.11 8.50 2.11
C ASP A 192 -10.63 8.26 2.24
N ASN A 193 -11.30 7.93 1.15
CA ASN A 193 -12.74 7.68 1.11
C ASN A 193 -13.03 6.25 0.65
N TYR A 194 -14.04 5.64 1.27
CA TYR A 194 -14.36 4.24 1.11
C TYR A 194 -14.85 3.88 -0.29
N GLN A 195 -15.71 4.72 -0.87
CA GLN A 195 -16.30 4.47 -2.19
C GLN A 195 -15.23 4.39 -3.29
N ALA A 196 -14.29 5.33 -3.33
CA ALA A 196 -13.22 5.30 -4.33
C ALA A 196 -12.30 4.07 -4.16
N ARG A 197 -12.08 3.61 -2.92
CA ARG A 197 -11.33 2.38 -2.65
C ARG A 197 -12.02 1.15 -3.24
N GLN A 198 -13.35 1.05 -3.11
CA GLN A 198 -14.13 -0.04 -3.69
C GLN A 198 -14.15 0.01 -5.22
N VAL A 199 -14.21 1.21 -5.82
CA VAL A 199 -14.06 1.40 -7.28
C VAL A 199 -12.71 0.89 -7.77
N LEU A 200 -11.62 1.27 -7.08
CA LEU A 200 -10.27 0.84 -7.42
C LEU A 200 -10.10 -0.68 -7.24
N ASN A 201 -10.62 -1.23 -6.14
CA ASN A 201 -10.66 -2.67 -5.90
C ASN A 201 -11.39 -3.43 -7.00
N ALA A 202 -12.59 -3.00 -7.37
CA ALA A 202 -13.35 -3.65 -8.43
C ALA A 202 -12.62 -3.60 -9.78
N HIS A 203 -11.90 -2.52 -10.08
CA HIS A 203 -11.04 -2.45 -11.25
C HIS A 203 -9.85 -3.41 -11.16
N ALA A 204 -9.11 -3.41 -10.05
CA ALA A 204 -7.96 -4.30 -9.83
C ALA A 204 -8.34 -5.77 -10.05
N VAL A 205 -9.48 -6.16 -9.48
CA VAL A 205 -10.03 -7.51 -9.59
C VAL A 205 -10.41 -7.85 -11.04
N ARG A 206 -11.07 -6.96 -11.77
CA ARG A 206 -11.42 -7.18 -13.19
C ARG A 206 -10.20 -7.21 -14.11
N ALA A 207 -9.19 -6.39 -13.82
CA ALA A 207 -7.98 -6.29 -14.62
C ALA A 207 -6.96 -7.39 -14.29
N GLY A 208 -7.18 -8.18 -13.24
CA GLY A 208 -6.19 -9.16 -12.78
C GLY A 208 -4.91 -8.50 -12.27
N LEU A 209 -5.02 -7.34 -11.63
CA LEU A 209 -3.90 -6.57 -11.11
C LEU A 209 -3.83 -6.66 -9.57
N PRO A 210 -2.63 -6.76 -8.98
CA PRO A 210 -2.45 -6.63 -7.55
C PRO A 210 -2.79 -5.20 -7.07
N LEU A 211 -3.43 -5.13 -5.91
CA LEU A 211 -3.78 -3.91 -5.21
C LEU A 211 -3.14 -3.88 -3.82
N LEU A 212 -2.36 -2.84 -3.55
CA LEU A 212 -1.76 -2.58 -2.25
C LEU A 212 -2.64 -1.61 -1.46
N HIS A 213 -3.47 -2.14 -0.57
CA HIS A 213 -4.33 -1.34 0.30
C HIS A 213 -3.54 -0.76 1.48
N GLY A 214 -3.69 0.55 1.70
CA GLY A 214 -3.18 1.24 2.90
C GLY A 214 -4.26 2.10 3.56
N GLY A 215 -4.28 2.12 4.89
CA GLY A 215 -5.20 2.96 5.66
C GLY A 215 -4.55 3.52 6.92
N VAL A 216 -4.99 4.71 7.35
CA VAL A 216 -4.46 5.41 8.53
C VAL A 216 -5.60 6.02 9.31
N LEU A 217 -5.56 5.90 10.63
CA LEU A 217 -6.50 6.56 11.55
C LEU A 217 -5.79 6.89 12.86
N GLY A 218 -5.74 8.17 13.23
CA GLY A 218 -4.97 8.67 14.36
C GLY A 218 -3.48 8.35 14.16
N ALA A 219 -2.88 7.62 15.10
CA ALA A 219 -1.54 7.05 14.95
C ALA A 219 -1.52 5.60 14.45
N GLY A 220 -2.69 5.01 14.20
CA GLY A 220 -2.80 3.64 13.72
C GLY A 220 -2.64 3.54 12.21
N GLY A 221 -2.20 2.37 11.76
CA GLY A 221 -2.00 2.05 10.34
C GLY A 221 -2.50 0.65 10.00
N GLN A 222 -2.85 0.43 8.74
CA GLN A 222 -3.24 -0.87 8.22
C GLN A 222 -2.74 -1.08 6.78
N PHE A 223 -2.48 -2.34 6.43
CA PHE A 223 -2.02 -2.74 5.11
C PHE A 223 -2.59 -4.11 4.72
N ALA A 224 -2.88 -4.29 3.43
CA ALA A 224 -3.13 -5.60 2.84
C ALA A 224 -2.65 -5.66 1.38
N PHE A 225 -2.07 -6.79 1.01
CA PHE A 225 -1.80 -7.15 -0.38
C PHE A 225 -3.00 -7.94 -0.93
N LEU A 226 -3.65 -7.40 -1.95
CA LEU A 226 -4.90 -7.94 -2.49
C LEU A 226 -4.71 -8.31 -3.96
N PHE A 227 -4.75 -9.60 -4.27
CA PHE A 227 -4.62 -10.13 -5.62
C PHE A 227 -5.43 -11.43 -5.79
N PRO A 228 -6.77 -11.35 -5.95
CA PRO A 228 -7.59 -12.53 -6.22
C PRO A 228 -7.21 -13.22 -7.54
N PRO A 229 -7.32 -14.56 -7.64
CA PRO A 229 -7.86 -15.48 -6.63
C PRO A 229 -6.87 -15.87 -5.52
N LEU A 230 -5.61 -15.45 -5.60
CA LEU A 230 -4.53 -15.81 -4.65
C LEU A 230 -4.79 -15.28 -3.22
N THR A 231 -5.47 -14.15 -3.09
CA THR A 231 -5.91 -13.57 -1.81
C THR A 231 -7.38 -13.10 -1.89
N PRO A 232 -8.04 -12.75 -0.78
CA PRO A 232 -9.28 -11.96 -0.83
C PRO A 232 -9.10 -10.62 -1.54
N CYS A 233 -10.21 -10.04 -1.98
CA CYS A 233 -10.28 -8.64 -2.42
C CYS A 233 -10.65 -7.72 -1.24
N LEU A 234 -10.63 -6.40 -1.45
CA LEU A 234 -10.97 -5.43 -0.41
C LEU A 234 -12.40 -5.63 0.10
N HIS A 235 -13.34 -5.93 -0.80
CA HIS A 235 -14.74 -6.15 -0.48
C HIS A 235 -14.98 -7.37 0.42
N CYS A 236 -14.09 -8.38 0.41
CA CYS A 236 -14.16 -9.50 1.36
C CYS A 236 -13.83 -9.08 2.80
N ILE A 237 -13.03 -8.03 2.97
CA ILE A 237 -12.59 -7.52 4.28
C ILE A 237 -13.56 -6.45 4.78
N PHE A 238 -13.97 -5.58 3.87
CA PHE A 238 -14.90 -4.49 4.11
C PHE A 238 -16.02 -4.58 3.07
N PRO A 239 -17.17 -5.20 3.40
CA PRO A 239 -18.37 -5.17 2.55
C PRO A 239 -19.02 -3.77 2.61
N ASP A 240 -19.89 -3.45 1.65
CA ASP A 240 -20.48 -2.11 1.42
C ASP A 240 -21.50 -1.65 2.50
N ASP A 241 -21.07 -1.66 3.75
CA ASP A 241 -21.93 -1.45 4.92
C ASP A 241 -21.70 -0.07 5.56
N ALA A 242 -20.70 0.67 5.10
CA ALA A 242 -20.30 1.93 5.72
C ALA A 242 -21.02 3.12 5.08
N ALA A 243 -22.00 3.67 5.81
CA ALA A 243 -22.50 5.02 5.56
C ALA A 243 -21.31 5.98 5.35
N GLU A 244 -21.38 6.82 4.32
CA GLU A 244 -20.36 7.83 4.04
C GLU A 244 -20.02 8.60 5.32
N ARG A 245 -18.76 8.53 5.73
CA ARG A 245 -18.27 9.44 6.76
C ARG A 245 -18.06 10.78 6.09
N SER A 246 -18.89 11.75 6.43
CA SER A 246 -18.84 13.11 5.90
C SER A 246 -17.63 13.93 6.40
N ALA A 247 -16.95 13.47 7.45
CA ALA A 247 -15.83 14.17 8.08
C ALA A 247 -14.46 13.55 7.74
N PRO A 248 -13.40 14.37 7.56
CA PRO A 248 -12.03 13.88 7.40
C PRO A 248 -11.60 12.99 8.56
N LEU A 249 -10.94 11.87 8.26
CA LEU A 249 -10.38 11.01 9.29
C LEU A 249 -9.11 11.66 9.87
N PRO A 250 -8.98 11.78 11.21
CA PRO A 250 -7.78 12.33 11.81
C PRO A 250 -6.60 11.40 11.58
N ALA A 251 -5.40 11.96 11.36
CA ALA A 251 -4.16 11.19 11.22
C ALA A 251 -2.96 12.03 11.65
N VAL A 252 -1.98 11.41 12.31
CA VAL A 252 -0.65 12.00 12.52
C VAL A 252 0.27 11.60 11.37
N GLY A 253 1.06 12.56 10.86
CA GLY A 253 1.90 12.35 9.67
C GLY A 253 2.79 11.10 9.71
N PRO A 254 3.51 10.81 10.82
CA PRO A 254 4.35 9.61 10.91
C PRO A 254 3.61 8.28 10.74
N ALA A 255 2.33 8.20 11.11
CA ALA A 255 1.54 6.98 10.91
C ALA A 255 1.30 6.72 9.41
N ALA A 256 1.05 7.78 8.63
CA ALA A 256 0.98 7.68 7.19
C ALA A 256 2.34 7.31 6.58
N GLY A 257 3.44 7.91 7.06
CA GLY A 257 4.79 7.53 6.64
C GLY A 257 5.08 6.04 6.83
N MET A 258 4.71 5.48 7.99
CA MET A 258 4.91 4.06 8.30
C MET A 258 4.17 3.13 7.33
N VAL A 259 2.87 3.38 7.11
CA VAL A 259 2.05 2.58 6.19
C VAL A 259 2.54 2.75 4.74
N ALA A 260 2.92 3.97 4.35
CA ALA A 260 3.47 4.25 3.04
C ALA A 260 4.78 3.49 2.77
N SER A 261 5.67 3.40 3.77
CA SER A 261 6.89 2.58 3.66
C SER A 261 6.57 1.10 3.47
N VAL A 262 5.54 0.58 4.16
CA VAL A 262 5.07 -0.81 3.97
C VAL A 262 4.50 -1.00 2.56
N GLN A 263 3.67 -0.08 2.06
CA GLN A 263 3.12 -0.13 0.70
C GLN A 263 4.23 -0.08 -0.35
N ALA A 264 5.17 0.87 -0.23
CA ALA A 264 6.27 0.99 -1.18
C ALA A 264 7.17 -0.26 -1.17
N LEU A 265 7.52 -0.79 0.01
CA LEU A 265 8.32 -2.00 0.11
C LEU A 265 7.60 -3.22 -0.47
N ALA A 266 6.28 -3.33 -0.27
CA ALA A 266 5.48 -4.40 -0.85
C ALA A 266 5.40 -4.31 -2.38
N ALA A 267 5.31 -3.10 -2.94
CA ALA A 267 5.36 -2.88 -4.38
C ALA A 267 6.73 -3.30 -4.94
N LEU A 268 7.82 -2.82 -4.36
CA LEU A 268 9.17 -3.18 -4.80
C LEU A 268 9.41 -4.69 -4.72
N ARG A 269 8.98 -5.33 -3.62
CA ARG A 269 9.07 -6.79 -3.47
C ARG A 269 8.34 -7.50 -4.60
N TYR A 270 7.11 -7.09 -4.92
CA TYR A 270 6.32 -7.72 -5.96
C TYR A 270 6.93 -7.50 -7.35
N LEU A 271 7.34 -6.28 -7.68
CA LEU A 271 7.93 -5.96 -8.99
C LEU A 271 9.28 -6.65 -9.23
N VAL A 272 10.09 -6.80 -8.19
CA VAL A 272 11.40 -7.47 -8.30
C VAL A 272 11.26 -8.98 -8.28
N PHE A 273 10.48 -9.54 -7.35
CA PHE A 273 10.46 -10.98 -7.06
C PHE A 273 9.20 -11.71 -7.55
N GLY A 274 8.14 -10.99 -7.92
CA GLY A 274 6.85 -11.58 -8.30
C GLY A 274 6.04 -12.12 -7.12
N GLU A 275 6.43 -11.82 -5.89
CA GLU A 275 5.86 -12.43 -4.68
C GLU A 275 4.92 -11.50 -3.91
N PRO A 276 3.71 -11.95 -3.55
CA PRO A 276 2.82 -11.16 -2.71
C PRO A 276 3.42 -10.97 -1.31
N THR A 277 3.26 -9.77 -0.76
CA THR A 277 3.68 -9.48 0.62
C THR A 277 2.57 -9.84 1.58
N MET A 278 2.84 -10.70 2.56
CA MET A 278 1.85 -11.10 3.58
C MET A 278 0.51 -11.57 2.97
N PRO A 279 0.53 -12.54 2.03
CA PRO A 279 -0.70 -13.00 1.38
C PRO A 279 -1.69 -13.53 2.43
N ASN A 280 -2.97 -13.24 2.24
CA ASN A 280 -4.05 -13.64 3.17
C ASN A 280 -3.91 -13.09 4.59
N LEU A 281 -3.12 -12.03 4.79
CA LEU A 281 -2.98 -11.33 6.06
C LEU A 281 -3.39 -9.86 5.92
N PHE A 282 -4.10 -9.38 6.93
CA PHE A 282 -4.40 -7.97 7.15
C PHE A 282 -3.50 -7.45 8.28
N TRP A 283 -2.51 -6.65 7.91
CA TRP A 283 -1.56 -6.07 8.86
C TRP A 283 -2.14 -4.80 9.48
N ARG A 284 -1.98 -4.65 10.79
CA ARG A 284 -2.39 -3.46 11.55
C ARG A 284 -1.32 -3.09 12.55
N THR A 285 -1.21 -1.82 12.85
CA THR A 285 -0.33 -1.30 13.89
C THR A 285 -1.00 -0.19 14.68
N ASP A 286 -0.74 -0.14 15.98
CA ASP A 286 -1.01 1.03 16.84
C ASP A 286 0.28 1.86 16.93
N GLY A 287 0.27 3.09 16.44
CA GLY A 287 1.46 3.96 16.49
C GLY A 287 1.71 4.62 17.85
N TRP A 288 0.74 4.62 18.77
CA TRP A 288 0.95 5.14 20.12
C TRP A 288 1.71 4.15 21.00
N ASN A 289 1.41 2.87 20.82
CA ASN A 289 2.14 1.77 21.42
C ASN A 289 2.48 0.79 20.28
N PRO A 290 3.71 0.85 19.71
CA PRO A 290 4.09 0.24 18.43
C PRO A 290 4.02 -1.29 18.46
N GLN A 291 2.79 -1.79 18.45
CA GLN A 291 2.43 -3.19 18.38
C GLN A 291 1.79 -3.41 17.03
N ALA A 292 2.36 -4.33 16.27
CA ALA A 292 1.83 -4.79 15.01
C ALA A 292 1.17 -6.17 15.16
N GLU A 293 0.01 -6.33 14.55
CA GLU A 293 -0.70 -7.60 14.42
C GLU A 293 -0.98 -7.91 12.95
N ALA A 294 -0.91 -9.20 12.60
CA ALA A 294 -1.37 -9.70 11.31
C ALA A 294 -2.58 -10.61 11.58
N LEU A 295 -3.70 -10.28 10.96
CA LEU A 295 -4.96 -11.01 11.07
C LEU A 295 -5.16 -11.83 9.79
N GLU A 296 -5.51 -13.10 9.92
CA GLU A 296 -5.86 -13.93 8.76
C GLU A 296 -7.15 -13.41 8.12
N ILE A 297 -7.13 -13.29 6.80
CA ILE A 297 -8.27 -12.91 5.97
C ILE A 297 -8.50 -13.98 4.91
N GLN A 298 -9.77 -14.20 4.57
CA GLN A 298 -10.16 -15.25 3.63
C GLN A 298 -11.03 -14.65 2.54
N ARG A 299 -10.89 -15.20 1.33
CA ARG A 299 -11.77 -14.89 0.22
C ARG A 299 -13.16 -15.46 0.51
N ASP A 300 -14.19 -14.63 0.34
CA ASP A 300 -15.58 -15.10 0.33
C ASP A 300 -15.94 -15.56 -1.09
N GLU A 301 -16.29 -16.84 -1.23
CA GLU A 301 -16.72 -17.43 -2.51
C GLU A 301 -17.99 -16.77 -3.06
N ARG A 302 -18.80 -16.15 -2.19
CA ARG A 302 -20.01 -15.41 -2.57
C ARG A 302 -19.77 -13.91 -2.75
N CYS A 303 -18.52 -13.45 -2.66
CA CYS A 303 -18.19 -12.04 -2.84
C CYS A 303 -18.69 -11.54 -4.21
N PRO A 304 -19.48 -10.46 -4.28
CA PRO A 304 -20.01 -9.95 -5.54
C PRO A 304 -18.91 -9.43 -6.48
N VAL A 305 -17.71 -9.15 -5.95
CA VAL A 305 -16.57 -8.61 -6.70
C VAL A 305 -15.64 -9.71 -7.20
N CYS A 306 -15.10 -10.55 -6.31
CA CYS A 306 -14.10 -11.57 -6.68
C CYS A 306 -14.60 -13.02 -6.61
N GLY A 307 -15.84 -13.27 -6.17
CA GLY A 307 -16.36 -14.63 -5.95
C GLY A 307 -16.35 -15.51 -7.21
N ARG A 308 -16.54 -14.90 -8.39
CA ARG A 308 -16.62 -15.61 -9.68
C ARG A 308 -15.27 -15.80 -10.39
N ILE A 309 -14.16 -15.36 -9.81
CA ILE A 309 -12.83 -15.49 -10.43
C ILE A 309 -12.22 -16.83 -10.04
N SER A 310 -11.88 -17.64 -11.04
CA SER A 310 -11.21 -18.94 -10.87
C SER A 310 -9.71 -18.78 -10.85
#